data_AF-A0A2A5S036-F1
#
_entry.id   AF-A0A2A5S036-F1
#
_cell.length_a   1.000
_cell.length_b   1.000
_cell.length_c   1.000
_cell.angle_alpha   90.00
_cell.angle_beta   90.00
_cell.angle_gamma   90.00
#
_symmetry.space_group_name_H-M   'P 1'
#
loop_
_entity.id
_entity.type
_entity.pdbx_description
1 polymer ?
#
loop_
_entity_poly.entity_id
_entity_poly.type
_entity_poly.pdbx_seq_one_letter_code
_entity_poly.pdbx_strand_id
1 'polypeptide(L)'
;MSVLRELPVKLEEVIEDMKVWVNPNPINVKKTTSEPDLLVYSASGLGEPNFRIVVPGKNGFKPTGRVRVKITNPTFKGFMFDEGTAGRKDSTVIFADRVEEIK
;
A
#
# COMPACT_ATOMS: atom_id res chain seq x y z
N MET A 1 -19.07 -3.45 14.14
CA MET A 1 -18.34 -2.16 14.11
C MET A 1 -16.87 -2.48 14.05
N SER A 2 -16.22 -2.22 12.91
CA SER A 2 -14.80 -2.50 12.72
C SER A 2 -14.01 -1.50 13.59
N VAL A 3 -13.31 -2.01 14.60
CA VAL A 3 -12.53 -1.17 15.53
C VAL A 3 -11.18 -0.92 14.87
N LEU A 4 -10.89 0.33 14.54
CA LEU A 4 -9.56 0.76 14.14
C LEU A 4 -8.61 0.49 15.31
N ARG A 5 -7.65 -0.43 15.14
CA ARG A 5 -6.58 -0.67 16.11
C ARG A 5 -5.29 -0.11 15.54
N GLU A 6 -4.65 0.79 16.27
CA GLU A 6 -3.28 1.20 15.97
C GLU A 6 -2.36 0.00 16.20
N LEU A 7 -1.74 -0.54 15.15
CA LEU A 7 -0.66 -1.50 15.34
C LEU A 7 0.62 -0.70 15.65
N PRO A 8 1.43 -1.12 16.63
CA PRO A 8 2.66 -0.44 17.03
C PRO A 8 3.83 -0.64 16.04
N VAL A 9 3.54 -0.93 14.77
CA VAL A 9 4.56 -1.21 13.76
C VAL A 9 5.09 0.11 13.23
N LYS A 10 6.39 0.36 13.40
CA LYS A 10 7.03 1.54 12.80
C LYS A 10 7.17 1.32 11.29
N LEU A 11 6.92 2.35 10.49
CA LEU A 11 7.14 2.32 9.03
C LEU A 11 8.53 1.80 8.65
N GLU A 12 9.53 2.12 9.47
CA GLU A 12 10.93 1.71 9.34
C GLU A 12 11.14 0.20 9.45
N GLU A 13 10.28 -0.50 10.21
CA GLU A 13 10.34 -1.95 10.36
C GLU A 13 9.72 -2.67 9.16
N VAL A 14 8.76 -2.02 8.49
CA VAL A 14 8.07 -2.55 7.29
C VAL A 14 8.85 -2.22 6.02
N ILE A 15 9.49 -1.06 5.98
CA ILE A 15 10.08 -0.46 4.78
C ILE A 15 11.56 -0.16 5.03
N GLU A 16 12.43 -1.06 4.57
CA GLU A 16 13.87 -0.84 4.56
C GLU A 16 14.26 0.11 3.41
N ASP A 17 15.00 1.19 3.69
CA ASP A 17 15.47 2.19 2.70
C ASP A 17 14.35 2.82 1.83
N MET A 18 13.11 2.85 2.31
CA MET A 18 11.95 3.22 1.48
C MET A 18 11.70 2.25 0.30
N LYS A 19 12.16 1.00 0.38
CA LYS A 19 12.06 -0.01 -0.68
C LYS A 19 11.14 -1.15 -0.28
N VAL A 20 10.26 -1.54 -1.19
CA VAL A 20 9.24 -2.58 -0.98
C VAL A 20 9.04 -3.39 -2.25
N TRP A 21 8.47 -4.57 -2.13
CA TRP A 21 8.04 -5.37 -3.28
C TRP A 21 6.57 -5.14 -3.53
N VAL A 22 6.20 -4.73 -4.74
CA VAL A 22 4.80 -4.61 -5.18
C VAL A 22 4.44 -5.71 -6.15
N ASN A 23 3.22 -6.21 -6.02
CA ASN A 23 2.65 -7.20 -6.91
C ASN A 23 2.10 -6.55 -8.19
N PRO A 24 2.03 -7.31 -9.30
CA PRO A 24 1.37 -6.85 -10.52
C PRO A 24 -0.13 -6.63 -10.29
N ASN A 25 -0.77 -5.95 -11.24
CA ASN A 25 -2.21 -5.66 -11.23
C ASN A 25 -2.68 -4.83 -10.02
N PRO A 26 -2.16 -3.60 -9.85
CA PRO A 26 -2.66 -2.70 -8.81
C PRO A 26 -4.13 -2.33 -9.07
N ILE A 27 -4.88 -2.15 -7.99
CA ILE A 27 -6.30 -1.78 -8.05
C ILE A 27 -6.37 -0.29 -8.37
N ASN A 28 -7.12 0.06 -9.41
CA ASN A 28 -7.38 1.46 -9.73
C ASN A 28 -8.69 1.90 -9.07
N VAL A 29 -8.59 2.77 -8.08
CA VAL A 29 -9.73 3.41 -7.44
C VAL A 29 -10.00 4.70 -8.22
N LYS A 30 -11.07 4.67 -9.01
CA LYS A 30 -11.42 5.79 -9.89
C LYS A 30 -11.79 7.03 -9.08
N LYS A 31 -11.41 8.18 -9.63
CA LYS A 31 -11.77 9.52 -9.18
C LYS A 31 -13.27 9.62 -8.90
N THR A 32 -13.60 10.15 -7.73
CA THR A 32 -14.95 10.61 -7.40
C THR A 32 -15.00 12.13 -7.52
N THR A 33 -16.16 12.74 -7.28
CA THR A 33 -16.31 14.21 -7.32
C THR A 33 -15.41 14.92 -6.30
N SER A 34 -14.98 14.23 -5.24
CA SER A 34 -14.20 14.77 -4.12
C SER A 34 -12.78 14.20 -3.98
N GLU A 35 -12.46 13.05 -4.59
CA GLU A 35 -11.18 12.35 -4.39
C GLU A 35 -10.47 12.07 -5.71
N PRO A 36 -9.13 12.25 -5.81
CA PRO A 36 -8.36 11.98 -7.02
C PRO A 36 -8.33 10.48 -7.36
N ASP A 37 -7.95 10.13 -8.60
CA ASP A 37 -7.65 8.73 -8.95
C ASP A 37 -6.53 8.20 -8.05
N LEU A 38 -6.75 7.04 -7.45
CA LEU A 38 -5.78 6.37 -6.60
C LEU A 38 -5.40 5.01 -7.17
N LEU A 39 -4.15 4.64 -6.99
CA LEU A 39 -3.63 3.35 -7.40
C LEU A 39 -3.15 2.63 -6.15
N VAL A 40 -3.69 1.43 -5.94
CA VAL A 40 -3.48 0.64 -4.73
C VAL A 40 -2.71 -0.63 -5.08
N TYR A 41 -1.47 -0.70 -4.60
CA TYR A 41 -0.61 -1.88 -4.76
C TYR A 41 -0.80 -2.83 -3.59
N SER A 42 -0.81 -4.13 -3.87
CA SER A 42 -0.47 -5.13 -2.86
C SER A 42 1.06 -5.19 -2.74
N ALA A 43 1.57 -5.02 -1.54
CA ALA A 43 2.99 -4.91 -1.27
C ALA A 43 3.44 -5.84 -0.14
N SER A 44 4.75 -6.04 -0.08
CA SER A 44 5.43 -6.85 0.93
C SER A 44 6.78 -6.22 1.21
N GLY A 45 7.16 -6.23 2.48
CA GLY A 45 8.34 -5.55 3.00
C GLY A 45 9.11 -6.48 3.94
N LEU A 46 9.99 -5.90 4.74
CA LEU A 46 10.77 -6.67 5.70
C LEU A 46 9.83 -7.11 6.83
N GLY A 47 9.75 -8.40 7.12
CA GLY A 47 8.94 -8.94 8.23
C GLY A 47 7.41 -8.87 8.05
N GLU A 48 6.89 -7.99 7.21
CA GLU A 48 5.46 -7.73 7.05
C GLU A 48 4.97 -8.10 5.63
N PRO A 49 4.35 -9.28 5.46
CA PRO A 49 3.72 -9.66 4.21
C PRO A 49 2.29 -9.10 4.10
N ASN A 50 1.93 -8.59 2.91
CA ASN A 50 0.56 -8.20 2.53
C ASN A 50 0.06 -6.86 3.09
N PHE A 51 0.82 -5.79 2.88
CA PHE A 51 0.31 -4.44 3.07
C PHE A 51 -0.15 -3.80 1.76
N ARG A 52 -0.82 -2.65 1.84
CA ARG A 52 -1.30 -1.87 0.71
C ARG A 52 -0.55 -0.56 0.63
N ILE A 53 -0.13 -0.21 -0.57
CA ILE A 53 0.44 1.12 -0.86
C ILE A 53 -0.56 1.87 -1.72
N VAL A 54 -1.00 3.03 -1.25
CA VAL A 54 -1.93 3.90 -1.94
C VAL A 54 -1.16 5.12 -2.45
N VAL A 55 -1.22 5.36 -3.75
CA VAL A 55 -0.62 6.54 -4.36
C VAL A 55 -1.58 7.25 -5.30
N PRO A 56 -1.40 8.54 -5.57
CA PRO A 56 -2.09 9.21 -6.67
C PRO A 56 -1.83 8.48 -8.00
N GLY A 57 -2.88 8.20 -8.78
CA GLY A 57 -2.77 7.41 -10.01
C GLY A 57 -1.79 8.00 -11.03
N LYS A 58 -1.64 9.33 -11.05
CA LYS A 58 -0.65 10.05 -11.90
C LYS A 58 0.82 9.80 -11.51
N ASN A 59 1.07 9.37 -10.27
CA ASN A 59 2.39 9.13 -9.69
C ASN A 59 2.65 7.62 -9.44
N GLY A 60 1.76 6.77 -9.96
CA GLY A 60 1.88 5.33 -9.92
C GLY A 60 2.13 4.75 -11.32
N PHE A 61 2.46 3.46 -11.36
CA PHE A 61 2.62 2.70 -12.58
C PHE A 61 2.01 1.31 -12.41
N LYS A 62 1.82 0.58 -13.50
CA LYS A 62 1.24 -0.77 -13.47
C LYS A 62 2.31 -1.80 -13.84
N PRO A 63 2.96 -2.43 -12.85
CA PRO A 63 3.93 -3.46 -13.15
C PRO A 63 3.25 -4.70 -13.73
N THR A 64 3.89 -5.32 -14.71
CA THR A 64 3.44 -6.57 -15.34
C THR A 64 3.85 -7.81 -14.55
N GLY A 65 4.85 -7.68 -13.66
CA GLY A 65 5.32 -8.71 -12.74
C GLY A 65 5.51 -8.17 -11.31
N ARG A 66 6.01 -9.01 -10.40
CA ARG A 66 6.39 -8.55 -9.05
C ARG A 66 7.70 -7.78 -9.15
N VAL A 67 7.69 -6.52 -8.74
CA VAL A 67 8.85 -5.61 -8.88
C VAL A 67 9.22 -4.96 -7.56
N ARG A 68 10.49 -4.61 -7.41
CA ARG A 68 10.97 -3.84 -6.28
C ARG A 68 10.81 -2.36 -6.60
N VAL A 69 10.25 -1.61 -5.68
CA VAL A 69 9.97 -0.19 -5.85
C VAL A 69 10.47 0.61 -4.69
N LYS A 70 10.83 1.87 -4.97
CA LYS A 70 11.07 2.89 -3.97
C LYS A 70 9.80 3.72 -3.79
N ILE A 71 9.40 3.94 -2.55
CA ILE A 71 8.27 4.80 -2.19
C ILE A 71 8.78 6.14 -1.67
N THR A 72 8.14 7.23 -2.08
CA THR A 72 8.51 8.59 -1.66
C THR A 72 7.51 9.11 -0.64
N ASN A 73 8.02 9.67 0.47
CA ASN A 73 7.24 10.20 1.58
C ASN A 73 6.16 9.22 2.09
N PRO A 74 6.54 8.00 2.50
CA PRO A 74 5.58 7.05 3.03
C PRO A 74 4.97 7.59 4.33
N THR A 75 3.66 7.78 4.33
CA THR A 75 2.89 8.20 5.49
C THR A 75 2.00 7.05 5.94
N PHE A 76 2.13 6.69 7.20
CA PHE A 76 1.29 5.68 7.81
C PHE A 76 -0.08 6.31 8.14
N LYS A 77 -1.17 5.76 7.60
CA LYS A 77 -2.50 6.37 7.75
C LYS A 77 -3.56 5.44 8.35
N GLY A 78 -3.20 4.24 8.78
CA GLY A 78 -4.05 3.39 9.61
C GLY A 78 -4.13 1.93 9.18
N PHE A 79 -4.62 1.08 10.10
CA PHE A 79 -4.85 -0.36 9.90
C PHE A 79 -6.33 -0.74 10.06
N MET A 80 -6.68 -1.86 9.41
CA MET A 80 -7.90 -2.68 9.51
C MET A 80 -9.14 -2.21 8.73
N PHE A 81 -9.51 -3.02 7.73
CA PHE A 81 -10.88 -3.14 7.24
C PHE A 81 -11.38 -4.55 7.56
N ASP A 82 -12.30 -4.65 8.51
CA ASP A 82 -13.02 -5.89 8.78
C ASP A 82 -14.18 -5.97 7.77
N GLU A 83 -13.97 -6.73 6.70
CA GLU A 83 -15.03 -7.12 5.78
C GLU A 83 -15.25 -8.62 5.97
N GLY A 84 -16.32 -8.92 6.68
CA GLY A 84 -16.62 -10.26 7.17
C GLY A 84 -16.74 -11.34 6.08
N THR A 85 -16.71 -12.57 6.60
CA THR A 85 -17.16 -13.84 6.03
C THR A 85 -16.21 -14.68 5.16
N ALA A 86 -14.95 -14.28 4.91
CA ALA A 86 -14.02 -15.16 4.17
C ALA A 86 -12.54 -15.03 4.55
N GLY A 87 -12.21 -15.03 5.85
CA GLY A 87 -10.83 -15.25 6.32
C GLY A 87 -9.81 -14.23 5.82
N ARG A 88 -10.14 -12.93 5.85
CA ARG A 88 -9.25 -11.86 5.37
C ARG A 88 -8.08 -11.63 6.32
N LYS A 89 -6.88 -11.72 5.75
CA LYS A 89 -5.61 -11.31 6.36
C LYS A 89 -5.60 -9.81 6.56
N ASP A 90 -5.25 -9.38 7.76
CA ASP A 90 -4.97 -7.99 8.10
C ASP A 90 -4.01 -7.38 7.07
N SER A 91 -4.31 -6.17 6.57
CA SER A 91 -3.44 -5.47 5.62
C SER A 91 -3.26 -4.03 6.04
N THR A 92 -2.04 -3.73 6.46
CA THR A 92 -1.47 -2.40 6.71
C THR A 92 -1.66 -1.46 5.52
N VAL A 93 -2.08 -0.21 5.71
CA VAL A 93 -2.24 0.76 4.61
C VAL A 93 -1.23 1.89 4.72
N ILE A 94 -0.43 2.07 3.67
CA ILE A 94 0.62 3.07 3.56
C ILE A 94 0.27 4.00 2.42
N PHE A 95 0.21 5.30 2.69
CA PHE A 95 0.07 6.31 1.65
C PHE A 95 1.45 6.77 1.22
N ALA A 96 1.66 6.95 -0.08
CA ALA A 96 2.90 7.52 -0.59
C ALA A 96 2.58 8.54 -1.69
N ASP A 97 3.46 9.53 -1.84
CA ASP A 97 3.30 10.54 -2.88
C ASP A 97 3.58 9.96 -4.26
N ARG A 98 4.53 9.02 -4.32
CA ARG A 98 5.03 8.40 -5.55
C ARG A 98 5.61 7.02 -5.32
N VAL A 99 5.50 6.16 -6.32
CA VAL A 99 6.20 4.88 -6.41
C VAL A 99 7.09 4.87 -7.66
N GLU A 100 8.34 4.44 -7.51
CA GLU A 100 9.31 4.34 -8.61
C GLU A 100 9.87 2.92 -8.69
N GLU A 101 9.90 2.34 -9.88
CA GLU A 101 10.54 1.04 -10.12
C GLU A 101 12.06 1.14 -9.95
N ILE A 102 12.64 0.23 -9.19
CA ILE A 102 14.08 0.08 -9.05
C ILE A 102 14.54 -0.87 -10.16
N LYS A 103 15.27 -0.35 -11.14
CA LYS A 103 15.91 -1.13 -12.20
C LYS A 103 17.27 -1.65 -11.78
#